data_AF-A0A1S1NCX7-F1
#
_entry.id   AF-A0A1S1NCX7-F1
#
_cell.length_a   1.000
_cell.length_b   1.000
_cell.length_c   1.000
_cell.angle_alpha   90.00
_cell.angle_beta   90.00
_cell.angle_gamma   90.00
#
_symmetry.space_group_name_H-M   'P 1'
#
loop_
_entity.id
_entity.type
_entity.pdbx_description
1 polymer ?
#
loop_
_entity_poly.entity_id
_entity_poly.type
_entity_poly.pdbx_seq_one_letter_code
_entity_poly.pdbx_strand_id
1 'polypeptide(L)' 'MDAADGVRERALRRLPPAYATALRLRTDGATDALIVERLDIEPEALTPLMQIAEAKLAALMRRQPPR' A
#
# COMPACT_ATOMS: atom_id res chain seq x y z
N MET A 1 -12.21 14.37 8.06
CA MET A 1 -11.32 13.18 7.97
C MET A 1 -12.18 12.07 7.42
N ASP A 2 -12.07 11.85 6.12
CA ASP A 2 -13.05 11.12 5.32
C ASP A 2 -13.17 9.65 5.74
N ALA A 3 -14.39 9.10 5.69
CA ALA A 3 -14.64 7.68 5.96
C ALA A 3 -13.79 6.76 5.06
N ALA A 4 -13.45 7.24 3.85
CA ALA A 4 -12.56 6.58 2.90
C ALA A 4 -11.14 6.38 3.45
N ASP A 5 -10.57 7.38 4.13
CA ASP A 5 -9.25 7.28 4.76
C ASP A 5 -9.26 6.25 5.90
N GLY A 6 -10.33 6.24 6.69
CA GLY A 6 -10.51 5.27 7.77
C GLY A 6 -10.65 3.81 7.29
N VAL A 7 -11.24 3.58 6.11
CA VAL A 7 -11.33 2.26 5.48
C VAL A 7 -9.97 1.85 4.90
N ARG A 8 -9.29 2.75 4.18
CA ARG A 8 -7.97 2.53 3.62
C ARG A 8 -6.95 2.17 4.70
N GLU A 9 -6.89 2.93 5.78
CA GLU A 9 -5.94 2.73 6.88
C GLU A 9 -6.21 1.41 7.64
N ARG A 10 -7.49 1.01 7.80
CA ARG A 10 -7.83 -0.33 8.30
C ARG A 10 -7.41 -1.45 7.36
N ALA A 11 -7.51 -1.25 6.05
CA ALA A 11 -7.09 -2.23 5.07
C ALA A 11 -5.56 -2.34 5.00
N LEU A 12 -4.83 -1.22 5.05
CA LEU A 12 -3.36 -1.18 5.13
C LEU A 12 -2.82 -1.95 6.33
N ARG A 13 -3.46 -1.83 7.51
CA ARG A 13 -3.09 -2.62 8.70
C ARG A 13 -3.24 -4.14 8.55
N ARG A 14 -3.97 -4.62 7.54
CA ARG A 14 -4.16 -6.05 7.27
C ARG A 14 -3.24 -6.56 6.17
N LEU A 15 -2.49 -5.69 5.49
CA LEU A 15 -1.51 -6.08 4.49
C LEU A 15 -0.22 -6.55 5.16
N PRO A 16 0.57 -7.39 4.46
CA PRO A 16 1.97 -7.61 4.79
C PRO A 16 2.71 -6.27 4.95
N PRO A 17 3.65 -6.16 5.91
CA PRO A 17 4.33 -4.91 6.25
C PRO A 17 4.98 -4.22 5.05
N ALA A 18 5.67 -4.96 4.19
CA ALA A 18 6.33 -4.40 3.01
C ALA A 18 5.34 -3.68 2.06
N TYR A 19 4.17 -4.27 1.81
CA TYR A 19 3.15 -3.68 0.95
C TYR A 19 2.48 -2.46 1.61
N ALA A 20 2.19 -2.54 2.91
CA ALA A 20 1.64 -1.42 3.65
C ALA A 20 2.60 -0.21 3.65
N THR A 21 3.89 -0.46 3.86
CA THR A 21 4.93 0.57 3.83
C THR A 21 5.07 1.20 2.44
N ALA A 22 5.17 0.40 1.37
CA ALA A 22 5.22 0.89 0.00
C ALA A 22 4.05 1.83 -0.33
N LEU A 23 2.82 1.40 0.00
CA LEU A 23 1.61 2.15 -0.30
C LEU A 23 1.50 3.44 0.52
N ARG A 24 1.97 3.44 1.77
CA ARG A 24 2.02 4.65 2.61
C ARG A 24 3.01 5.65 2.05
N LEU A 25 4.24 5.23 1.79
CA LEU A 25 5.26 6.08 1.17
C LEU A 25 4.76 6.68 -0.14
N ARG A 26 4.13 5.88 -1.01
CA ARG A 26 3.53 6.38 -2.26
C ARG A 26 2.42 7.41 -2.02
N THR A 27 1.58 7.18 -1.01
CA THR A 27 0.50 8.11 -0.64
C THR A 27 1.06 9.43 -0.11
N ASP A 28 2.20 9.38 0.59
CA ASP A 28 2.93 10.54 1.09
C ASP A 28 3.77 11.25 0.01
N GLY A 29 3.70 10.78 -1.24
CA GLY A 29 4.42 11.37 -2.38
C GLY A 29 5.89 10.94 -2.51
N ALA A 30 6.31 9.87 -1.84
CA ALA A 30 7.65 9.32 -1.98
C ALA A 30 7.94 8.89 -3.43
N THR A 31 9.17 9.09 -3.84
CA THR A 31 9.68 8.63 -5.14
C THR A 31 9.90 7.12 -5.14
N ASP A 32 9.91 6.53 -6.33
CA ASP A 32 10.21 5.10 -6.51
C ASP A 32 11.55 4.71 -5.90
N ALA A 33 12.58 5.54 -6.09
CA ALA A 33 13.90 5.34 -5.50
C ALA A 33 13.87 5.26 -3.96
N LEU A 34 13.11 6.15 -3.30
CA LEU A 34 12.99 6.14 -1.85
C LEU A 34 12.23 4.90 -1.35
N ILE A 35 11.23 4.44 -2.10
CA ILE A 35 10.47 3.22 -1.74
C ILE A 35 11.36 1.98 -1.87
N VAL A 36 12.15 1.89 -2.94
CA VAL A 36 13.12 0.81 -3.18
C VAL A 36 14.17 0.76 -2.07
N GLU A 37 14.79 1.91 -1.76
CA GLU A 37 15.75 2.04 -0.66
C GLU A 37 15.13 1.63 0.68
N ARG A 38 13.89 2.06 0.97
CA ARG A 38 13.23 1.76 2.25
C ARG A 38 12.80 0.32 2.40
N LEU A 39 12.50 -0.36 1.30
CA LEU A 39 12.09 -1.75 1.32
C LEU A 39 13.27 -2.71 1.15
N ASP A 40 14.46 -2.20 0.89
CA ASP A 40 15.68 -2.99 0.62
C ASP A 40 15.43 -4.04 -0.47
N ILE A 41 14.90 -3.57 -1.60
CA ILE A 41 14.58 -4.39 -2.77
C ILE A 41 15.32 -3.88 -4.01
N GLU A 42 15.35 -4.70 -5.06
CA GLU A 42 15.81 -4.27 -6.37
C GLU A 42 14.77 -3.35 -7.05
N PRO A 43 15.20 -2.32 -7.82
CA PRO A 43 14.30 -1.41 -8.53
C PRO A 43 13.29 -2.13 -9.44
N GLU A 44 13.71 -3.22 -10.08
CA GLU A 44 12.87 -4.03 -10.98
C GLU A 44 11.75 -4.74 -10.22
N ALA A 45 11.93 -4.99 -8.92
CA ALA A 45 10.92 -5.60 -8.07
C ALA A 45 9.84 -4.61 -7.61
N LEU A 46 10.08 -3.30 -7.69
CA LEU A 46 9.14 -2.28 -7.23
C LEU A 46 7.80 -2.36 -7.97
N THR A 47 7.85 -2.34 -9.30
CA THR A 47 6.64 -2.35 -10.15
C THR A 47 5.72 -3.53 -9.85
N PRO A 48 6.17 -4.80 -9.91
CA PRO A 48 5.32 -5.94 -9.58
C PRO A 48 4.88 -5.93 -8.10
N LEU A 49 5.74 -5.48 -7.18
CA LEU A 49 5.38 -5.36 -5.76
C LEU A 49 4.22 -4.37 -5.56
N MET A 50 4.28 -3.20 -6.20
CA MET A 50 3.24 -2.17 -6.13
C MET A 50 1.92 -2.68 -6.71
N GLN A 51 1.95 -3.34 -7.88
CA GLN A 51 0.75 -3.93 -8.48
C GLN A 51 0.07 -4.93 -7.54
N ILE A 52 0.85 -5.81 -6.90
CA ILE A 52 0.33 -6.79 -5.94
C ILE A 52 -0.20 -6.09 -4.69
N ALA A 53 0.52 -5.11 -4.16
CA ALA A 53 0.13 -4.34 -2.98
C ALA A 53 -1.22 -3.64 -3.20
N GLU A 54 -1.38 -2.95 -4.34
CA GLU A 54 -2.60 -2.26 -4.73
C GLU A 54 -3.77 -3.23 -4.92
N ALA A 55 -3.55 -4.35 -5.61
CA ALA A 55 -4.58 -5.37 -5.81
C ALA A 55 -5.08 -5.96 -4.48
N LYS A 56 -4.15 -6.23 -3.54
CA LYS A 56 -4.50 -6.71 -2.20
C LYS A 56 -5.23 -5.63 -1.39
N LEU A 57 -4.80 -4.37 -1.47
CA LEU A 57 -5.50 -3.26 -0.82
C LEU A 57 -6.94 -3.16 -1.33
N ALA A 58 -7.13 -3.16 -2.65
CA ALA A 58 -8.45 -3.10 -3.27
C ALA A 58 -9.34 -4.30 -2.88
N ALA A 59 -8.77 -5.51 -2.78
CA ALA A 59 -9.49 -6.69 -2.30
C ALA A 59 -9.93 -6.56 -0.83
N LEU A 60 -9.08 -5.99 0.04
CA LEU A 60 -9.40 -5.76 1.45
C LEU A 60 -10.44 -4.65 1.63
N MET A 61 -10.35 -3.57 0.85
CA MET A 61 -11.33 -2.49 0.87
C MET A 61 -12.70 -2.96 0.37
N ARG A 62 -12.77 -3.81 -0.67
CA ARG A 62 -14.03 -4.43 -1.12
C ARG A 62 -14.65 -5.39 -0.11
N ARG A 63 -13.83 -6.06 0.71
CA ARG A 63 -14.31 -7.00 1.75
C ARG A 63 -14.76 -6.30 3.02
N GLN A 64 -14.47 -5.00 3.20
CA GLN A 64 -15.08 -4.24 4.29
C GLN A 64 -16.46 -3.76 3.83
N PRO A 65 -17.56 -4.18 4.49
CA PRO A 65 -18.86 -3.60 4.20
C PRO A 65 -18.81 -2.09 4.46
N PRO A 66 -19.53 -1.26 3.66
CA PRO A 66 -19.77 0.12 4.02
C PRO A 66 -20.42 0.13 5.41
N ARG A 67 -19.87 0.94 6.33
CA ARG A 67 -20.48 1.16 7.64
C ARG A 67 -21.73 1.99 7.50
#